data_AF-A0A9F2REZ1-F1
#
_entry.id   AF-A0A9F2REZ1-F1
#
_cell.length_a   1.000
_cell.length_b   1.000
_cell.length_c   1.000
_cell.angle_alpha   90.00
_cell.angle_beta   90.00
_cell.angle_gamma   90.00
#
_symmetry.space_group_name_H-M   'P 1'
#
loop_
_entity.id
_entity.type
_entity.pdbx_description
1 polymer ?
#
loop_
_entity_poly.entity_id
_entity_poly.type
_entity_poly.pdbx_seq_one_letter_code
_entity_poly.pdbx_strand_id
1 'polypeptide(L)'
;MAKAEKAVHEIRTKTGNQEVMAKQLDLADTKSIREFASNFLKEEKELHILINNAGVMMCPYSKTADGFEMHFGVNHLGHFLLTFLLIERLKQSAPARIINVSSLVHRFWKIHMHDLQGERFYNGFLSYCQSKLANVLFTRELAKHLQ
;
A
#
# COMPACT_ATOMS: atom_id res chain seq x y z
N MET A 1 -1.12 -9.90 14.56
CA MET A 1 -0.88 -8.86 15.58
C MET A 1 0.38 -9.09 16.41
N ALA A 2 0.64 -10.27 16.97
CA ALA A 2 1.81 -10.53 17.84
C ALA A 2 3.18 -10.02 17.32
N LYS A 3 3.50 -10.24 16.03
CA LYS A 3 4.76 -9.71 15.46
C LYS A 3 4.82 -8.18 15.44
N ALA A 4 3.69 -7.51 15.18
CA ALA A 4 3.61 -6.05 15.16
C ALA A 4 3.75 -5.47 16.58
N GLU A 5 3.09 -6.07 17.56
CA GLU A 5 3.19 -5.67 18.98
C GLU A 5 4.62 -5.82 19.50
N LYS A 6 5.31 -6.89 19.12
CA LYS A 6 6.73 -7.06 19.43
C LYS A 6 7.58 -5.94 18.82
N ALA A 7 7.37 -5.61 17.55
CA ALA A 7 8.09 -4.52 16.89
C ALA A 7 7.81 -3.16 17.55
N VAL A 8 6.56 -2.88 17.92
CA VAL A 8 6.19 -1.68 18.68
C VAL A 8 6.98 -1.62 19.99
N HIS A 9 6.98 -2.72 20.76
CA HIS A 9 7.72 -2.77 22.03
C HIS A 9 9.22 -2.52 21.83
N GLU A 10 9.84 -3.14 20.83
CA GLU A 10 11.26 -2.93 20.53
C GLU A 10 11.58 -1.47 20.15
N ILE A 11 10.73 -0.83 19.33
CA ILE A 11 10.93 0.57 18.92
C ILE A 11 10.76 1.50 20.12
N ARG A 12 9.69 1.32 20.92
CA ARG A 12 9.45 2.11 22.13
C ARG A 12 10.63 2.02 23.10
N THR A 13 11.13 0.80 23.33
CA THR A 13 12.29 0.56 24.22
C THR A 13 13.57 1.19 23.69
N LYS A 14 13.84 1.13 22.38
CA LYS A 14 15.07 1.69 21.78
C LYS A 14 15.06 3.21 21.66
N THR A 15 13.88 3.82 21.48
CA THR A 15 13.76 5.25 21.15
C THR A 15 13.19 6.10 22.29
N GLY A 16 12.57 5.48 23.29
CA GLY A 16 11.79 6.18 24.33
C GLY A 16 10.44 6.73 23.84
N ASN A 17 10.16 6.71 22.54
CA ASN A 17 8.93 7.24 21.96
C ASN A 17 7.75 6.30 22.22
N GLN A 18 6.78 6.72 23.05
CA GLN A 18 5.59 5.92 23.36
C GLN A 18 4.49 6.00 22.28
N GLU A 19 4.57 6.95 21.35
CA GLU A 19 3.56 7.21 20.30
C GLU A 19 3.68 6.25 19.10
N VAL A 20 4.17 5.03 19.32
CA VAL A 20 4.28 3.98 18.31
C VAL A 20 3.16 2.98 18.52
N MET A 21 2.22 2.88 17.57
CA MET A 21 1.04 2.04 17.68
C MET A 21 0.96 1.03 16.54
N ALA A 22 0.44 -0.16 16.82
CA ALA A 22 0.11 -1.16 15.81
C ALA A 22 -1.40 -1.17 15.56
N LYS A 23 -1.79 -1.10 14.29
CA LYS A 23 -3.18 -1.24 13.84
C LYS A 23 -3.23 -2.32 12.76
N GLN A 24 -4.30 -3.11 12.76
CA GLN A 24 -4.48 -4.19 11.78
C GLN A 24 -4.89 -3.61 10.43
N LEU A 25 -4.23 -4.08 9.37
CA LEU A 25 -4.53 -3.74 7.98
C LEU A 25 -4.09 -4.90 7.09
N ASP A 26 -5.03 -5.49 6.37
CA ASP A 26 -4.75 -6.42 5.28
C ASP A 26 -5.03 -5.74 3.94
N LEU A 27 -3.99 -5.56 3.13
CA LEU A 27 -4.09 -4.93 1.81
C LEU A 27 -4.66 -5.86 0.74
N ALA A 28 -4.80 -7.15 1.04
CA ALA A 28 -5.47 -8.14 0.19
C ALA A 28 -6.99 -8.21 0.45
N ASP A 29 -7.56 -7.34 1.29
CA ASP A 29 -8.99 -7.29 1.56
C ASP A 29 -9.48 -5.84 1.63
N THR A 30 -10.33 -5.44 0.68
CA THR A 30 -10.88 -4.08 0.67
C THR A 30 -11.74 -3.76 1.88
N LYS A 31 -12.34 -4.76 2.55
CA LYS A 31 -13.06 -4.55 3.81
C LYS A 31 -12.10 -4.17 4.92
N SER A 32 -10.98 -4.87 5.04
CA SER A 32 -9.93 -4.54 6.02
C SER A 32 -9.36 -3.13 5.78
N ILE A 33 -9.12 -2.76 4.51
CA ILE A 33 -8.64 -1.41 4.16
C ILE A 33 -9.65 -0.32 4.59
N ARG A 34 -10.95 -0.53 4.31
CA ARG A 34 -12.00 0.42 4.66
C ARG A 34 -12.20 0.54 6.16
N GLU A 35 -12.15 -0.58 6.87
CA GLU A 35 -12.23 -0.62 8.34
C GLU A 35 -11.06 0.13 8.97
N PHE A 36 -9.83 -0.16 8.53
CA PHE A 36 -8.63 0.55 8.98
C PHE A 36 -8.77 2.06 8.76
N ALA A 37 -9.13 2.50 7.55
CA ALA A 37 -9.24 3.92 7.24
C ALA A 37 -10.34 4.61 8.06
N SER A 38 -11.50 3.96 8.24
CA SER A 38 -12.59 4.46 9.07
C SER A 38 -12.16 4.65 10.53
N ASN A 39 -11.47 3.65 11.10
CA ASN A 39 -10.99 3.73 12.47
C ASN A 39 -9.89 4.80 12.63
N PHE A 40 -8.93 4.85 11.70
CA PHE A 40 -7.90 5.88 11.69
C PHE A 40 -8.50 7.30 11.64
N LEU A 41 -9.50 7.54 10.78
CA LEU A 41 -10.12 8.86 10.66
C LEU A 41 -10.91 9.29 11.91
N LYS A 42 -11.43 8.33 12.68
CA LYS A 42 -12.11 8.59 13.96
C LYS A 42 -11.13 8.91 15.10
N GLU A 43 -10.00 8.23 15.13
CA GLU A 43 -9.05 8.29 16.24
C GLU A 43 -8.02 9.42 16.05
N GLU A 44 -7.45 9.53 14.85
CA GLU A 44 -6.41 10.50 14.55
C GLU A 44 -7.03 11.78 13.99
N LYS A 45 -6.43 12.93 14.30
CA LYS A 45 -6.87 14.24 13.78
C LYS A 45 -6.07 14.71 12.58
N GLU A 46 -4.85 14.20 12.43
CA GLU A 46 -3.89 14.63 11.42
C GLU A 46 -3.21 13.43 10.75
N LEU A 47 -2.76 13.61 9.51
CA LEU A 47 -1.93 12.67 8.78
C LEU A 47 -0.94 13.44 7.91
N HIS A 48 0.27 13.62 8.44
CA HIS A 48 1.33 14.36 7.74
C HIS A 48 2.08 13.50 6.72
N ILE A 49 2.21 12.19 7.00
CA ILE A 49 3.00 11.28 6.15
C ILE A 49 2.28 9.94 6.01
N LEU A 50 1.99 9.54 4.77
CA LEU A 50 1.56 8.19 4.43
C LEU A 50 2.69 7.47 3.68
N ILE A 51 3.15 6.34 4.21
CA ILE A 51 4.18 5.50 3.58
C ILE A 51 3.56 4.17 3.15
N ASN A 52 3.29 4.04 1.85
CA ASN A 52 2.83 2.82 1.20
C ASN A 52 4.04 1.91 0.92
N ASN A 53 4.51 1.22 1.96
CA ASN A 53 5.71 0.38 1.93
C ASN A 53 5.43 -1.11 1.71
N ALA A 54 4.29 -1.62 2.20
CA ALA A 54 4.02 -3.05 2.23
C ALA A 54 4.11 -3.67 0.83
N GLY A 55 4.44 -4.97 0.78
CA GLY A 55 4.35 -5.69 -0.47
C GLY A 55 4.76 -7.14 -0.39
N VAL A 56 4.21 -7.92 -1.31
CA VAL A 56 4.54 -9.32 -1.57
C VAL A 56 5.37 -9.42 -2.85
N MET A 57 6.20 -10.45 -2.95
CA MET A 57 7.17 -10.60 -4.03
C MET A 57 7.31 -12.06 -4.45
N MET A 58 7.25 -12.31 -5.76
CA MET A 58 7.47 -13.63 -6.39
C MET A 58 6.62 -14.76 -5.80
N CYS A 59 5.41 -14.44 -5.33
CA CYS A 59 4.48 -15.45 -4.83
C CYS A 59 3.89 -16.29 -5.99
N PRO A 60 3.46 -17.53 -5.73
CA PRO A 60 2.64 -18.29 -6.67
C PRO A 60 1.34 -17.54 -7.01
N TYR A 61 0.73 -17.88 -8.16
CA TYR A 61 -0.54 -17.30 -8.56
C TYR A 61 -1.59 -17.50 -7.46
N SER A 62 -2.15 -16.39 -7.03
CA SER A 62 -3.22 -16.34 -6.03
C SER A 62 -4.01 -15.05 -6.19
N LYS A 63 -5.20 -15.02 -5.60
CA LYS A 63 -6.09 -13.88 -5.65
C LYS A 63 -6.29 -13.29 -4.25
N THR A 64 -6.47 -11.97 -4.19
CA THR A 64 -6.95 -11.27 -3.00
C THR A 64 -8.38 -11.68 -2.65
N ALA A 65 -8.89 -11.25 -1.50
CA ALA A 65 -10.29 -11.51 -1.11
C ALA A 65 -11.30 -10.96 -2.14
N ASP A 66 -10.95 -9.87 -2.83
CA ASP A 66 -11.74 -9.23 -3.87
C ASP A 66 -11.49 -9.79 -5.29
N GLY A 67 -10.63 -10.81 -5.44
CA GLY A 67 -10.40 -11.49 -6.72
C GLY A 67 -9.30 -10.88 -7.60
N PHE A 68 -8.50 -9.93 -7.12
CA PHE A 68 -7.37 -9.36 -7.85
C PHE A 68 -6.13 -10.25 -7.73
N GLU A 69 -5.25 -10.25 -8.74
CA GLU A 69 -3.95 -10.90 -8.65
C GLU A 69 -3.16 -10.39 -7.44
N MET A 70 -2.51 -11.28 -6.70
CA MET A 70 -1.94 -10.99 -5.39
C MET A 70 -0.92 -9.84 -5.37
N HIS A 71 0.03 -9.77 -6.31
CA HIS A 71 1.01 -8.67 -6.34
C HIS A 71 0.36 -7.35 -6.72
N PHE A 72 -0.50 -7.34 -7.74
CA PHE A 72 -1.18 -6.13 -8.17
C PHE A 72 -2.18 -5.63 -7.11
N GLY A 73 -2.94 -6.55 -6.53
CA GLY A 73 -3.86 -6.31 -5.43
C GLY A 73 -3.18 -5.70 -4.21
N VAL A 74 -2.18 -6.39 -3.64
CA VAL A 74 -1.52 -5.94 -2.41
C VAL A 74 -0.59 -4.74 -2.65
N ASN A 75 0.30 -4.82 -3.64
CA ASN A 75 1.36 -3.84 -3.78
C ASN A 75 0.87 -2.53 -4.37
N HIS A 76 -0.24 -2.54 -5.12
CA HIS A 76 -0.76 -1.39 -5.83
C HIS A 76 -2.22 -1.04 -5.46
N LEU A 77 -3.19 -1.90 -5.75
CA LEU A 77 -4.62 -1.56 -5.60
C LEU A 77 -5.02 -1.30 -4.14
N GLY A 78 -4.47 -2.06 -3.20
CA GLY A 78 -4.72 -1.87 -1.78
C GLY A 78 -4.20 -0.51 -1.28
N HIS A 79 -2.97 -0.16 -1.66
CA HIS A 79 -2.40 1.17 -1.37
C HIS A 79 -3.14 2.30 -2.06
N PHE A 80 -3.57 2.09 -3.31
CA PHE A 80 -4.38 3.04 -4.06
C PHE A 80 -5.66 3.35 -3.28
N LEU A 81 -6.43 2.32 -2.90
CA LEU A 81 -7.67 2.50 -2.13
C LEU A 81 -7.39 3.19 -0.79
N LEU A 82 -6.40 2.74 -0.03
CA LEU A 82 -6.03 3.34 1.26
C LEU A 82 -5.70 4.84 1.11
N THR A 83 -4.92 5.18 0.09
CA THR A 83 -4.51 6.56 -0.18
C THR A 83 -5.72 7.44 -0.46
N PHE A 84 -6.65 7.00 -1.31
CA PHE A 84 -7.87 7.76 -1.63
C PHE A 84 -8.83 7.86 -0.45
N LEU A 85 -8.92 6.86 0.42
CA LEU A 85 -9.74 6.95 1.63
C LEU A 85 -9.20 7.96 2.64
N LEU A 86 -7.87 8.17 2.67
CA LEU A 86 -7.21 9.09 3.60
C LEU A 86 -6.84 10.45 2.97
N ILE A 87 -7.18 10.67 1.70
CA ILE A 87 -6.67 11.81 0.92
C ILE A 87 -7.11 13.17 1.48
N GLU A 88 -8.36 13.28 1.93
CA GLU A 88 -8.88 14.52 2.50
C GLU A 88 -8.22 14.85 3.84
N ARG A 89 -7.91 13.83 4.65
CA ARG A 89 -7.14 14.03 5.89
C ARG A 89 -5.71 14.50 5.60
N LEU A 90 -5.05 13.94 4.59
CA LEU A 90 -3.72 14.39 4.14
C LEU A 90 -3.74 15.86 3.70
N LYS A 91 -4.75 16.27 2.92
CA LYS A 91 -4.92 17.68 2.49
C LYS A 91 -5.14 18.62 3.67
N GLN A 92 -5.99 18.24 4.62
CA GLN A 92 -6.25 19.01 5.84
C GLN A 92 -5.02 19.16 6.74
N SER A 93 -4.11 18.19 6.68
CA SER A 93 -2.87 18.16 7.47
C SER A 93 -1.68 18.78 6.75
N ALA A 94 -1.91 19.61 5.71
CA ALA A 94 -0.80 20.19 4.95
C ALA A 94 0.16 21.00 5.84
N PRO A 95 1.49 20.89 5.65
CA PRO A 95 2.17 20.17 4.56
C PRO A 95 2.23 18.65 4.80
N ALA A 96 1.73 17.87 3.83
CA ALA A 96 1.68 16.42 3.89
C ALA A 96 2.39 15.74 2.71
N ARG A 97 2.79 14.46 2.89
CA ARG A 97 3.49 13.67 1.87
C ARG A 97 2.96 12.24 1.76
N ILE A 98 2.82 11.77 0.53
CA ILE A 98 2.51 10.36 0.21
C ILE A 98 3.76 9.75 -0.44
N ILE A 99 4.26 8.66 0.15
CA ILE A 99 5.47 7.96 -0.31
C ILE A 99 5.07 6.54 -0.73
N ASN A 100 5.17 6.24 -2.03
CA ASN A 100 4.94 4.89 -2.56
C ASN A 100 6.28 4.18 -2.80
N VAL A 101 6.52 3.07 -2.09
CA VAL A 101 7.78 2.31 -2.25
C VAL A 101 7.68 1.41 -3.49
N SER A 102 8.48 1.76 -4.51
CA SER A 102 8.67 0.96 -5.72
C SER A 102 9.95 0.09 -5.60
N SER A 103 10.49 -0.38 -6.72
CA SER A 103 11.75 -1.14 -6.82
C SER A 103 12.36 -0.91 -8.19
N LEU A 104 13.69 -1.02 -8.33
CA LEU A 104 14.40 -0.89 -9.62
C LEU A 104 13.84 -1.83 -10.70
N VAL A 105 13.23 -2.94 -10.29
CA VAL A 105 12.66 -3.92 -11.22
C VAL A 105 11.46 -3.41 -12.02
N HIS A 106 10.86 -2.28 -11.64
CA HIS A 106 9.81 -1.64 -12.44
C HIS A 106 10.26 -1.34 -13.88
N ARG A 107 11.57 -1.24 -14.13
CA ARG A 107 12.15 -1.00 -15.46
C ARG A 107 12.20 -2.23 -16.36
N PHE A 108 12.08 -3.44 -15.78
CA PHE A 108 12.20 -4.69 -16.52
C PHE A 108 10.88 -5.21 -17.09
N TRP A 109 9.77 -4.51 -16.87
CA TRP A 109 8.47 -4.95 -17.37
C TRP A 109 7.55 -3.77 -17.74
N LYS A 110 6.38 -4.09 -18.31
CA LYS A 110 5.37 -3.13 -18.75
C LYS A 110 4.01 -3.47 -18.13
N ILE A 111 3.08 -2.52 -18.15
CA ILE A 111 1.70 -2.79 -17.76
C ILE A 111 1.01 -3.57 -18.89
N HIS A 112 0.62 -4.82 -18.64
CA HIS A 112 -0.19 -5.62 -19.54
C HIS A 112 -1.68 -5.29 -19.38
N MET A 113 -2.13 -4.22 -20.04
CA MET A 113 -3.51 -3.74 -19.94
C MET A 113 -4.58 -4.78 -20.28
N HIS A 114 -4.28 -5.72 -21.18
CA HIS A 114 -5.23 -6.75 -21.64
C HIS A 114 -5.23 -8.01 -20.75
N ASP A 115 -4.31 -8.11 -19.78
CA ASP A 115 -4.23 -9.24 -18.84
C ASP A 115 -3.59 -8.78 -17.52
N LEU A 116 -4.15 -7.73 -16.92
CA LEU A 116 -3.63 -7.16 -15.66
C LEU A 116 -3.59 -8.17 -14.52
N GLN A 117 -4.51 -9.14 -14.56
CA GLN A 117 -4.65 -10.19 -13.55
C GLN A 117 -3.77 -11.42 -13.82
N GLY A 118 -3.07 -11.49 -14.95
CA GLY A 118 -2.25 -12.64 -15.33
C GLY A 118 -3.04 -13.95 -15.44
N GLU A 119 -4.29 -13.88 -15.91
CA GLU A 119 -5.18 -15.05 -16.05
C GLU A 119 -4.81 -15.91 -17.27
N ARG A 120 -4.17 -15.34 -18.30
CA ARG A 120 -3.71 -16.09 -19.47
C ARG A 120 -2.28 -16.59 -19.31
N PHE A 121 -1.43 -15.79 -18.68
CA PHE A 121 -0.04 -16.14 -18.41
C PHE A 121 0.41 -15.51 -17.09
N TYR A 122 0.97 -16.34 -16.21
CA TYR A 122 1.48 -15.88 -14.92
C TYR A 122 2.97 -16.14 -14.76
N ASN A 123 3.69 -15.09 -14.35
CA ASN A 123 5.06 -15.18 -13.89
C ASN A 123 5.22 -14.24 -12.69
N GLY A 124 5.52 -14.79 -11.51
CA GLY A 124 5.57 -14.01 -10.26
C GLY A 124 6.59 -12.86 -10.28
N PHE A 125 7.71 -13.00 -10.99
CA PHE A 125 8.67 -11.90 -11.15
C PHE A 125 8.10 -10.78 -12.01
N LEU A 126 7.49 -11.12 -13.15
CA LEU A 126 6.92 -10.13 -14.07
C LEU A 126 5.69 -9.43 -13.46
N SER A 127 4.82 -10.17 -12.75
CA SER A 127 3.69 -9.62 -12.00
C SER A 127 4.17 -8.67 -10.89
N TYR A 128 5.24 -9.03 -10.18
CA TYR A 128 5.87 -8.12 -9.21
C TYR A 128 6.42 -6.85 -9.89
N CYS A 129 7.14 -6.97 -11.01
CA CYS A 129 7.63 -5.83 -11.79
C CYS A 129 6.49 -4.91 -12.24
N GLN A 130 5.38 -5.48 -12.73
CA GLN A 130 4.16 -4.76 -13.09
C GLN A 130 3.63 -3.96 -11.91
N SER A 131 3.50 -4.59 -10.74
CA SER A 131 2.98 -3.91 -9.53
C SER A 131 3.88 -2.74 -9.09
N LYS A 132 5.21 -2.87 -9.22
CA LYS A 132 6.16 -1.80 -8.88
C LYS A 132 6.19 -0.68 -9.91
N LEU A 133 5.94 -0.98 -11.18
CA LEU A 133 5.70 0.03 -12.22
C LEU A 133 4.41 0.80 -11.97
N ALA A 134 3.34 0.11 -11.58
CA ALA A 134 2.07 0.75 -11.24
C ALA A 134 2.22 1.77 -10.11
N ASN A 135 3.04 1.49 -9.09
CA ASN A 135 3.35 2.46 -8.03
C ASN A 135 4.05 3.73 -8.56
N VAL A 136 4.96 3.62 -9.52
CA VAL A 136 5.62 4.79 -10.13
C VAL A 136 4.63 5.61 -10.95
N LEU A 137 3.82 4.96 -11.78
CA LEU A 137 2.80 5.63 -12.59
C LEU A 137 1.77 6.33 -11.70
N PHE A 138 1.33 5.66 -10.63
CA PHE A 138 0.41 6.21 -9.66
C PHE A 138 0.97 7.43 -8.94
N THR A 139 2.22 7.39 -8.46
CA THR A 139 2.85 8.57 -7.85
C THR A 139 2.88 9.76 -8.81
N ARG A 140 3.24 9.53 -10.08
CA ARG A 140 3.29 10.60 -11.08
C ARG A 140 1.92 11.20 -11.37
N GLU A 141 0.89 10.36 -11.46
CA GLU A 141 -0.46 10.83 -11.76
C GLU A 141 -1.11 11.50 -10.55
N LEU A 142 -0.96 10.92 -9.36
CA LEU A 142 -1.45 11.50 -8.11
C LEU A 142 -0.83 12.87 -7.85
N ALA A 143 0.47 13.05 -8.14
CA ALA A 143 1.12 14.34 -7.99
C ALA A 143 0.48 15.44 -8.85
N LYS A 144 0.04 15.12 -10.08
CA LYS A 144 -0.67 16.08 -10.94
C LYS A 144 -2.06 16.42 -10.42
N HIS A 145 -2.75 15.47 -9.80
CA HIS A 145 -4.08 15.69 -9.23
C HIS A 145 -4.09 16.44 -7.90
N LEU A 146 -2.95 16.52 -7.22
CA LEU A 146 -2.79 17.23 -5.94
C LEU A 146 -2.11 18.61 -6.08
N GLN A 147 -1.70 18.97 -7.30
CA GLN A 147 -1.30 20.33 -7.67
C GLN A 147 -2.53 21.19 -7.95
#